data_AF-A0A834HLR4-F1
#
_entry.id   AF-A0A834HLR4-F1
#
_cell.length_a   1.000
_cell.length_b   1.000
_cell.length_c   1.000
_cell.angle_alpha   90.00
_cell.angle_beta   90.00
_cell.angle_gamma   90.00
#
_symmetry.space_group_name_H-M   'P 1'
#
loop_
_entity.id
_entity.type
_entity.pdbx_description
1 polymer ?
#
loop_
_entity_poly.entity_id
_entity_poly.type
_entity_poly.pdbx_seq_one_letter_code
_entity_poly.pdbx_strand_id
1 'polypeptide(L)'
;MVSQSEFRKSFIESSIKTARSYGFDGLDLCWPYLISTFNTRSEMANVATLFDEWQLAIESESANSSGSQLILTMTVQLCPYLDNASFPIESIKKNLNWVHVMAFDYYTPTSWNYTAAFAALYDPGSQWSTESGINAWIDAGLSANKVVLGLPFHGYAWTLVNSNDTAIGAPAKGPAITDYGCMRYKDIKAYMQRSGAVSEYNAAYVVNYCVIGSSWIAYDDVEVVKNKVAYAKKRNLLGYFVSQVENDDENWVLSSQAALEDEKNPVIAPEGEKNPVIAQEDEKNPGRNKRHFLLIMLPTAATVTLVLVYSSWYKGHMGEGKESQSLFKTSMGSVGNANAPILLLYKLADLMHCIEILQAYDLWRCGKGMEFMDPSLDDTNSSCKLVRCMQIALLCVQENSTDRPSMLELSVMLRNETASMNIPKRPAFSTRRDENEDEVQESTSQQEIWSVGDVSITQMVAR
;
A
#
# COMPACT_ATOMS: atom_id res chain seq x y z
N MET A 1 -7.65 8.06 15.91
CA MET A 1 -6.84 6.94 16.42
C MET A 1 -5.73 7.45 17.35
N VAL A 2 -4.76 8.25 16.89
CA VAL A 2 -3.59 8.64 17.72
C VAL A 2 -3.85 9.62 18.86
N SER A 3 -4.93 10.40 18.80
CA SER A 3 -5.20 11.49 19.75
C SER A 3 -5.61 11.05 21.15
N GLN A 4 -5.96 9.78 21.37
CA GLN A 4 -6.43 9.26 22.66
C GLN A 4 -5.67 7.99 23.04
N SER A 5 -5.24 7.91 24.31
CA SER A 5 -4.46 6.77 24.82
C SER A 5 -5.22 5.44 24.71
N GLU A 6 -6.52 5.41 24.97
CA GLU A 6 -7.34 4.19 24.85
C GLU A 6 -7.38 3.64 23.42
N PHE A 7 -7.43 4.52 22.42
CA PHE A 7 -7.42 4.12 21.01
C PHE A 7 -6.04 3.71 20.54
N ARG A 8 -4.97 4.39 21.00
CA ARG A 8 -3.59 3.95 20.72
C ARG A 8 -3.34 2.56 21.31
N LYS A 9 -3.72 2.34 22.57
CA LYS A 9 -3.60 1.03 23.22
C LYS A 9 -4.32 -0.07 22.46
N SER A 10 -5.60 0.15 22.12
CA SER A 10 -6.38 -0.83 21.34
C SER A 10 -5.74 -1.14 19.98
N PHE A 11 -5.22 -0.12 19.29
CA PHE A 11 -4.53 -0.29 18.01
C PHE A 11 -3.20 -1.05 18.16
N ILE A 12 -2.39 -0.72 19.17
CA ILE A 12 -1.12 -1.39 19.47
C ILE A 12 -1.37 -2.87 19.79
N GLU A 13 -2.28 -3.17 20.72
CA GLU A 13 -2.55 -4.54 21.15
C GLU A 13 -3.11 -5.40 19.99
N SER A 14 -4.05 -4.84 19.22
CA SER A 14 -4.62 -5.54 18.07
C SER A 14 -3.61 -5.76 16.93
N SER A 15 -2.74 -4.79 16.65
CA SER A 15 -1.70 -4.92 15.61
C SER A 15 -0.65 -5.98 15.97
N ILE A 16 -0.16 -6.00 17.22
CA ILE A 16 0.78 -7.03 17.71
C ILE A 16 0.13 -8.42 17.64
N LYS A 17 -1.11 -8.56 18.14
CA LYS A 17 -1.85 -9.82 18.08
C LYS A 17 -2.02 -10.29 16.63
N THR A 18 -2.35 -9.38 15.71
CA THR A 18 -2.53 -9.68 14.28
C THR A 18 -1.21 -10.13 13.68
N ALA A 19 -0.11 -9.39 13.88
CA ALA A 19 1.21 -9.76 13.38
C ALA A 19 1.59 -11.19 13.79
N ARG A 20 1.41 -11.53 15.07
CA ARG A 20 1.69 -12.89 15.58
C ARG A 20 0.75 -13.94 15.00
N SER A 21 -0.55 -13.67 14.95
CA SER A 21 -1.56 -14.63 14.47
C SER A 21 -1.35 -15.03 13.02
N TYR A 22 -0.83 -14.11 12.21
CA TYR A 22 -0.56 -14.32 10.78
C TYR A 22 0.92 -14.61 10.49
N GLY A 23 1.78 -14.73 11.50
CA GLY A 23 3.19 -15.07 11.35
C GLY A 23 4.04 -13.98 10.68
N PHE A 24 3.66 -12.71 10.83
CA PHE A 24 4.47 -11.57 10.41
C PHE A 24 5.63 -11.32 11.38
N ASP A 25 6.76 -10.89 10.83
CA ASP A 25 7.96 -10.54 11.57
C ASP A 25 7.91 -9.09 12.10
N GLY A 26 6.97 -8.28 11.62
CA GLY A 26 6.84 -6.90 12.04
C GLY A 26 5.62 -6.16 11.52
N LEU A 27 5.59 -4.88 11.85
CA LEU A 27 4.55 -3.89 11.61
C LEU A 27 5.16 -2.67 10.90
N ASP A 28 4.59 -2.26 9.77
CA ASP A 28 4.88 -0.99 9.10
C ASP A 28 3.67 -0.07 9.21
N LEU A 29 3.84 1.09 9.85
CA LEU A 29 2.81 2.11 9.79
C LEU A 29 2.93 2.83 8.44
N CYS A 30 1.90 2.77 7.60
CA CYS A 30 1.86 3.55 6.37
C CYS A 30 0.70 4.52 6.43
N TRP A 31 0.96 5.81 6.65
CA TRP A 31 -0.09 6.82 6.81
C TRP A 31 -0.17 7.74 5.57
N PRO A 32 -0.86 7.33 4.49
CA PRO A 32 -0.88 8.08 3.23
C PRO A 32 -1.53 9.46 3.36
N TYR A 33 -2.44 9.66 4.33
CA TYR A 33 -3.11 10.95 4.59
C TYR A 33 -2.25 12.05 5.21
N LEU A 34 -0.98 11.79 5.52
CA LEU A 34 -0.02 12.86 5.83
C LEU A 34 0.21 13.79 4.61
N ILE A 35 -0.25 13.41 3.41
CA ILE A 35 -0.03 14.15 2.16
C ILE A 35 -1.07 15.29 1.95
N SER A 36 -2.21 15.27 2.64
CA SER A 36 -3.22 16.31 2.42
C SER A 36 -4.10 16.51 3.65
N THR A 37 -4.00 17.71 4.24
CA THR A 37 -4.82 18.29 5.31
C THR A 37 -4.71 17.60 6.68
N PHE A 38 -4.44 18.39 7.72
CA PHE A 38 -4.44 18.04 9.17
C PHE A 38 -3.12 17.61 9.84
N ASN A 39 -1.94 17.87 9.27
CA ASN A 39 -0.67 17.70 10.00
C ASN A 39 -0.43 18.85 10.98
N THR A 40 -1.06 18.79 12.14
CA THR A 40 -0.76 19.73 13.22
C THR A 40 0.46 19.25 14.00
N ARG A 41 1.18 20.18 14.63
CA ARG A 41 2.23 19.84 15.61
C ARG A 41 1.72 18.91 16.71
N SER A 42 0.44 19.04 17.08
CA SER A 42 -0.24 18.16 18.04
C SER A 42 -0.39 16.73 17.51
N GLU A 43 -0.79 16.57 16.25
CA GLU A 43 -0.87 15.27 15.57
C GLU A 43 0.48 14.54 15.61
N MET A 44 1.57 15.24 15.25
CA MET A 44 2.91 14.65 15.23
C MET A 44 3.43 14.31 16.64
N ALA A 45 3.03 15.08 17.67
CA ALA A 45 3.30 14.72 19.06
C ALA A 45 2.52 13.47 19.50
N ASN A 46 1.28 13.29 19.03
CA ASN A 46 0.51 12.08 19.27
C ASN A 46 1.11 10.87 18.54
N VAL A 47 1.65 11.05 17.33
CA VAL A 47 2.41 10.01 16.61
C VAL A 47 3.68 9.63 17.36
N ALA A 48 4.42 10.61 17.89
CA ALA A 48 5.58 10.35 18.74
C ALA A 48 5.21 9.48 19.97
N THR A 49 4.08 9.81 20.60
CA THR A 49 3.57 9.08 21.76
C THR A 49 3.11 7.67 21.38
N LEU A 50 2.49 7.51 20.21
CA LEU A 50 2.15 6.19 19.67
C LEU A 50 3.40 5.31 19.56
N PHE A 51 4.50 5.81 18.99
CA PHE A 51 5.71 4.99 18.85
C PHE A 51 6.36 4.62 20.18
N ASP A 52 6.37 5.54 21.15
CA ASP A 52 6.86 5.23 22.49
C ASP A 52 6.04 4.10 23.13
N GLU A 53 4.70 4.19 23.07
CA GLU A 53 3.80 3.17 23.61
C GLU A 53 3.88 1.83 22.84
N TRP A 54 4.01 1.88 21.51
CA TRP A 54 4.04 0.70 20.64
C TRP A 54 5.31 -0.10 20.84
N GLN A 55 6.47 0.57 20.88
CA GLN A 55 7.75 -0.07 21.12
C GLN A 55 7.80 -0.75 22.49
N LEU A 56 7.31 -0.07 23.54
CA LEU A 56 7.21 -0.65 24.88
C LEU A 56 6.31 -1.88 24.92
N ALA A 57 5.19 -1.87 24.20
CA ALA A 57 4.30 -3.02 24.12
C ALA A 57 4.93 -4.20 23.37
N ILE A 58 5.68 -3.94 22.29
CA ILE A 58 6.44 -4.96 21.55
C ILE A 58 7.53 -5.59 22.44
N GLU A 59 8.28 -4.77 23.19
CA GLU A 59 9.29 -5.25 24.13
C GLU A 59 8.67 -6.14 25.21
N SER A 60 7.56 -5.69 25.81
CA SER A 60 6.81 -6.45 26.81
C SER A 60 6.25 -7.77 26.26
N GLU A 61 5.72 -7.78 25.03
CA GLU A 61 5.24 -9.01 24.40
C GLU A 61 6.38 -10.00 24.17
N SER A 62 7.51 -9.55 23.64
CA SER A 62 8.67 -10.41 23.36
C SER A 62 9.33 -10.97 24.62
N ALA A 63 9.31 -10.24 25.74
CA ALA A 63 9.82 -10.74 27.02
C ALA A 63 8.94 -11.87 27.60
N ASN A 64 7.67 -11.91 27.22
CA ASN A 64 6.68 -12.89 27.70
C ASN A 64 6.40 -14.01 26.69
N SER A 65 6.99 -13.97 25.50
CA SER A 65 6.87 -14.97 24.46
C SER A 65 8.24 -15.56 24.11
N SER A 66 8.27 -16.75 23.49
CA SER A 66 9.52 -17.33 22.96
C SER A 66 9.89 -16.78 21.57
N GLY A 67 9.15 -15.79 21.08
CA GLY A 67 9.33 -15.21 19.76
C GLY A 67 10.35 -14.06 19.75
N SER A 68 10.98 -13.83 18.59
CA SER A 68 11.79 -12.63 18.38
C SER A 68 10.92 -11.38 18.43
N GLN A 69 11.48 -10.27 18.92
CA GLN A 69 10.82 -8.98 18.94
C GLN A 69 10.31 -8.59 17.54
N LEU A 70 9.08 -8.07 17.44
CA LEU A 70 8.54 -7.58 16.17
C LEU A 70 9.33 -6.38 15.66
N ILE A 71 9.59 -6.35 14.36
CA ILE A 71 10.14 -5.18 13.66
C ILE A 71 9.07 -4.10 13.62
N LEU A 72 9.43 -2.85 13.94
CA LEU A 72 8.54 -1.69 13.86
C LEU A 72 9.12 -0.64 12.91
N THR A 73 8.35 -0.28 11.88
CA THR A 73 8.78 0.59 10.78
C THR A 73 7.69 1.57 10.39
N MET A 74 8.03 2.57 9.57
CA MET A 74 7.04 3.50 9.03
C MET A 74 7.38 3.92 7.60
N THR A 75 6.37 3.96 6.74
CA THR A 75 6.45 4.61 5.43
C THR A 75 6.25 6.13 5.56
N VAL A 76 7.24 6.90 5.10
CA VAL A 76 7.34 8.36 5.23
C VAL A 76 7.40 9.07 3.88
N GLN A 77 7.09 10.36 3.89
CA GLN A 77 7.26 11.22 2.71
C GLN A 77 8.74 11.45 2.38
N LEU A 78 8.97 11.98 1.17
CA LEU A 78 10.30 12.39 0.70
C LEU A 78 11.06 13.25 1.71
N CYS A 79 10.37 14.19 2.36
CA CYS A 79 10.95 15.17 3.27
C CYS A 79 10.32 15.06 4.68
N PRO A 80 11.10 15.25 5.77
CA PRO A 80 10.57 15.25 7.13
C PRO A 80 9.75 16.50 7.50
N TYR A 81 9.83 17.55 6.69
CA TYR A 81 9.15 18.83 6.93
C TYR A 81 7.82 18.88 6.17
N LEU A 82 6.76 19.23 6.90
CA LEU A 82 5.39 19.39 6.42
C LEU A 82 5.01 20.88 6.54
N ASP A 83 4.01 21.34 5.79
CA ASP A 83 3.63 22.77 5.77
C ASP A 83 3.44 23.40 7.17
N ASN A 84 2.85 22.65 8.10
CA ASN A 84 2.52 23.11 9.45
C ASN A 84 3.14 22.26 10.59
N ALA A 85 4.00 21.29 10.26
CA ALA A 85 4.57 20.36 11.23
C ALA A 85 5.86 19.70 10.70
N SER A 86 6.43 18.80 11.48
CA SER A 86 7.51 17.92 11.05
C SER A 86 7.29 16.55 11.65
N PHE A 87 7.79 15.51 11.00
CA PHE A 87 7.82 14.18 11.60
C PHE A 87 8.57 14.19 12.94
N PRO A 88 8.17 13.36 13.92
CA PRO A 88 8.79 13.34 15.25
C PRO A 88 10.13 12.59 15.22
N ILE A 89 11.18 13.25 14.71
CA ILE A 89 12.49 12.63 14.43
C ILE A 89 13.07 11.90 15.63
N GLU A 90 13.06 12.50 16.82
CA GLU A 90 13.62 11.85 18.03
C GLU A 90 12.87 10.58 18.43
N SER A 91 11.53 10.57 18.30
CA SER A 91 10.74 9.37 18.59
C SER A 91 10.93 8.30 17.52
N ILE A 92 11.02 8.69 16.24
CA ILE A 92 11.36 7.76 15.14
C ILE A 92 12.72 7.12 15.39
N LYS A 93 13.73 7.94 15.70
CA LYS A 93 15.10 7.49 15.98
C LYS A 93 15.17 6.52 17.16
N LYS A 94 14.39 6.77 18.21
CA LYS A 94 14.35 5.93 19.41
C LYS A 94 13.61 4.61 19.18
N ASN A 95 12.44 4.65 18.54
CA ASN A 95 11.46 3.57 18.61
C ASN A 95 11.36 2.74 17.34
N LEU A 96 11.65 3.29 16.15
CA LEU A 96 11.54 2.54 14.90
C LEU A 96 12.87 1.87 14.54
N ASN A 97 12.81 0.69 13.92
CA ASN A 97 13.98 0.04 13.35
C ASN A 97 14.53 0.85 12.18
N TRP A 98 13.65 1.27 11.25
CA TRP A 98 13.95 2.18 10.14
C TRP A 98 12.67 2.80 9.56
N VAL A 99 12.83 3.69 8.58
CA VAL A 99 11.74 4.29 7.80
C VAL A 99 11.87 3.98 6.31
N HIS A 100 10.75 3.78 5.64
CA HIS A 100 10.62 3.62 4.20
C HIS A 100 10.33 4.98 3.57
N VAL A 101 11.33 5.62 2.95
CA VAL A 101 11.16 6.94 2.31
C VAL A 101 10.55 6.77 0.92
N MET A 102 9.33 7.27 0.72
CA MET A 102 8.68 7.31 -0.59
C MET A 102 9.37 8.32 -1.51
N ALA A 103 10.40 7.86 -2.21
CA ALA A 103 11.22 8.65 -3.11
C ALA A 103 10.69 8.61 -4.56
N PHE A 104 9.41 8.89 -4.71
CA PHE A 104 8.69 8.94 -5.99
C PHE A 104 7.42 9.78 -5.86
N ASP A 105 6.70 9.93 -6.98
CA ASP A 105 5.45 10.70 -7.13
C ASP A 105 5.59 12.20 -6.81
N TYR A 106 6.78 12.78 -7.05
CA TYR A 106 7.06 14.21 -6.84
C TYR A 106 6.23 15.11 -7.76
N TYR A 107 5.94 14.59 -8.95
CA TYR A 107 5.17 15.23 -10.00
C TYR A 107 4.20 14.22 -10.58
N THR A 108 2.92 14.58 -10.64
CA THR A 108 1.84 13.76 -11.20
C THR A 108 1.07 14.54 -12.27
N PRO A 109 0.47 13.86 -13.26
CA PRO A 109 -0.22 14.55 -14.33
C PRO A 109 -1.55 15.17 -13.91
N THR A 110 -2.08 14.81 -12.74
CA THR A 110 -3.30 15.42 -12.18
C THR A 110 -3.05 16.76 -11.51
N SER A 111 -1.83 17.01 -11.05
CA SER A 111 -1.48 18.21 -10.29
C SER A 111 -0.54 19.16 -11.05
N TRP A 112 0.15 18.67 -12.09
CA TRP A 112 1.09 19.47 -12.89
C TRP A 112 0.78 19.42 -14.39
N ASN A 113 0.84 20.59 -15.03
CA ASN A 113 0.58 20.80 -16.45
C ASN A 113 1.85 20.81 -17.31
N TYR A 114 2.86 20.06 -16.90
CA TYR A 114 4.10 19.83 -17.65
C TYR A 114 4.64 18.43 -17.37
N THR A 115 5.39 17.87 -18.33
CA THR A 115 6.07 16.58 -18.17
C THR A 115 7.17 16.69 -17.12
N ALA A 116 7.37 15.66 -16.31
CA ALA A 116 8.32 15.74 -15.21
C ALA A 116 8.90 14.37 -14.84
N ALA A 117 10.08 14.40 -14.24
CA ALA A 117 10.71 13.24 -13.65
C ALA A 117 10.09 12.96 -12.27
N PHE A 118 9.01 12.17 -12.23
CA PHE A 118 8.22 11.90 -11.02
C PHE A 118 9.01 11.25 -9.87
N ALA A 119 10.15 10.61 -10.16
CA ALA A 119 11.01 9.95 -9.19
C ALA A 119 12.49 10.28 -9.41
N ALA A 120 12.80 11.54 -9.75
CA ALA A 120 14.17 11.92 -10.07
C ALA A 120 15.16 11.63 -8.93
N LEU A 121 16.31 10.99 -9.23
CA LEU A 121 17.38 10.86 -8.23
C LEU A 121 17.99 12.23 -7.91
N TYR A 122 18.22 13.01 -8.96
CA TYR A 122 18.72 14.38 -8.94
C TYR A 122 17.75 15.27 -9.71
N ASP A 123 17.63 16.54 -9.31
CA ASP A 123 16.90 17.53 -10.09
C ASP A 123 17.72 18.83 -10.10
N PRO A 124 18.38 19.18 -11.22
CA PRO A 124 19.18 20.39 -11.29
C PRO A 124 18.32 21.67 -11.25
N GLY A 125 17.02 21.56 -11.52
CA GLY A 125 16.09 22.70 -11.60
C GLY A 125 15.26 22.91 -10.33
N SER A 126 15.27 21.96 -9.37
CA SER A 126 14.43 22.05 -8.18
C SER A 126 15.01 21.27 -6.98
N GLN A 127 14.41 21.48 -5.81
CA GLN A 127 14.74 20.69 -4.60
C GLN A 127 13.97 19.36 -4.51
N TRP A 128 13.10 19.05 -5.48
CA TRP A 128 12.25 17.86 -5.48
C TRP A 128 12.97 16.68 -6.13
N SER A 129 13.95 16.14 -5.40
CA SER A 129 14.73 14.97 -5.81
C SER A 129 14.89 13.99 -4.66
N THR A 130 15.17 12.73 -4.99
CA THR A 130 15.53 11.70 -4.01
C THR A 130 16.72 12.14 -3.17
N GLU A 131 17.77 12.71 -3.79
CA GLU A 131 18.95 13.14 -3.05
C GLU A 131 18.60 14.20 -1.98
N SER A 132 17.88 15.24 -2.38
CA SER A 132 17.48 16.31 -1.48
C SER A 132 16.62 15.80 -0.32
N GLY A 133 15.66 14.91 -0.59
CA GLY A 133 14.80 14.33 0.45
C GLY A 133 15.57 13.48 1.45
N ILE A 134 16.46 12.62 0.95
CA ILE A 134 17.33 11.79 1.81
C ILE A 134 18.27 12.66 2.65
N ASN A 135 18.84 13.72 2.08
CA ASN A 135 19.65 14.69 2.83
C ASN A 135 18.81 15.35 3.93
N ALA A 136 17.58 15.77 3.65
CA ALA A 136 16.72 16.41 4.64
C ALA A 136 16.43 15.51 5.86
N TRP A 137 16.19 14.21 5.65
CA TRP A 137 16.04 13.25 6.76
C TRP A 137 17.30 13.09 7.59
N ILE A 138 18.47 13.04 6.95
CA ILE A 138 19.77 12.92 7.62
C ILE A 138 20.12 14.19 8.40
N ASP A 139 19.95 15.36 7.77
CA ASP A 139 20.20 16.67 8.37
C ASP A 139 19.26 16.95 9.55
N ALA A 140 18.04 16.39 9.51
CA ALA A 140 17.11 16.43 10.63
C ALA A 140 17.53 15.54 11.82
N GLY A 141 18.53 14.67 11.67
CA GLY A 141 19.14 13.88 12.75
C GLY A 141 18.90 12.37 12.68
N LEU A 142 18.27 11.86 11.61
CA LEU A 142 18.08 10.43 11.40
C LEU A 142 19.34 9.80 10.78
N SER A 143 19.86 8.73 11.38
CA SER A 143 21.02 8.03 10.85
C SER A 143 20.72 7.38 9.49
N ALA A 144 21.67 7.42 8.56
CA ALA A 144 21.53 6.86 7.22
C ALA A 144 21.14 5.36 7.24
N ASN A 145 21.69 4.60 8.19
CA ASN A 145 21.37 3.18 8.42
C ASN A 145 19.96 2.92 9.01
N LYS A 146 19.14 3.96 9.19
CA LYS A 146 17.70 3.86 9.50
C LYS A 146 16.81 4.32 8.35
N VAL A 147 17.38 4.58 7.17
CA VAL A 147 16.66 5.04 6.00
C VAL A 147 16.67 3.95 4.93
N VAL A 148 15.49 3.60 4.42
CA VAL A 148 15.29 2.65 3.33
C VAL A 148 14.69 3.41 2.14
N LEU A 149 15.37 3.37 0.99
CA LEU A 149 15.00 4.12 -0.21
C LEU A 149 13.84 3.44 -0.98
N GLY A 150 12.77 4.17 -1.29
CA GLY A 150 11.68 3.66 -2.13
C GLY A 150 11.97 3.70 -3.62
N LEU A 151 11.66 2.61 -4.32
CA LEU A 151 11.78 2.46 -5.78
C LEU A 151 10.38 2.25 -6.40
N PRO A 152 9.94 3.12 -7.33
CA PRO A 152 8.65 2.95 -8.00
C PRO A 152 8.77 1.96 -9.17
N PHE A 153 7.93 0.94 -9.18
CA PHE A 153 7.74 0.06 -10.34
C PHE A 153 6.52 0.49 -11.16
N HIS A 154 6.22 1.78 -11.14
CA HIS A 154 5.20 2.43 -11.95
C HIS A 154 5.80 3.66 -12.62
N GLY A 155 4.99 4.30 -13.44
CA GLY A 155 5.31 5.55 -14.09
C GLY A 155 4.06 6.38 -14.30
N TYR A 156 4.24 7.55 -14.89
CA TYR A 156 3.15 8.46 -15.20
C TYR A 156 3.19 8.90 -16.66
N ALA A 157 2.01 8.98 -17.26
CA ALA A 157 1.77 9.41 -18.62
C ALA A 157 1.09 10.78 -18.63
N TRP A 158 1.69 11.73 -19.35
CA TRP A 158 1.18 13.07 -19.62
C TRP A 158 0.76 13.19 -21.08
N THR A 159 -0.29 13.98 -21.33
CA THR A 159 -0.67 14.39 -22.69
C THR A 159 0.08 15.67 -23.05
N LEU A 160 1.03 15.60 -23.99
CA LEU A 160 1.76 16.76 -24.50
C LEU A 160 0.82 17.78 -25.15
N VAL A 161 1.11 19.07 -24.95
CA VAL A 161 0.46 20.15 -25.71
C VAL A 161 0.95 20.13 -27.16
N ASN A 162 2.26 19.94 -27.35
CA ASN A 162 2.93 19.86 -28.62
C ASN A 162 3.76 18.58 -28.69
N SER A 163 3.43 17.65 -29.58
CA SER A 163 4.13 16.36 -29.69
C SER A 163 5.59 16.48 -30.14
N ASN A 164 6.03 17.64 -30.64
CA ASN A 164 7.43 17.91 -30.99
C ASN A 164 8.27 18.42 -29.81
N ASP A 165 7.63 18.82 -28.71
CA ASP A 165 8.31 19.25 -27.48
C ASP A 165 8.27 18.10 -26.47
N THR A 166 9.35 17.32 -26.43
CA THR A 166 9.42 16.05 -25.68
C THR A 166 10.38 16.10 -24.50
N ALA A 167 10.93 17.28 -24.19
CA ALA A 167 11.84 17.45 -23.08
C ALA A 167 11.11 17.23 -21.73
N ILE A 168 11.88 16.90 -20.69
CA ILE A 168 11.40 17.03 -19.31
C ILE A 168 11.10 18.52 -19.07
N GLY A 169 9.90 18.84 -18.60
CA GLY A 169 9.39 20.21 -18.44
C GLY A 169 8.55 20.71 -19.61
N ALA A 170 8.33 19.90 -20.64
CA ALA A 170 7.48 20.25 -21.78
C ALA A 170 6.01 20.48 -21.33
N PRO A 171 5.29 21.48 -21.89
CA PRO A 171 3.89 21.73 -21.53
C PRO A 171 2.98 20.53 -21.80
N ALA A 172 2.11 20.22 -20.83
CA ALA A 172 1.17 19.11 -20.86
C ALA A 172 -0.25 19.53 -20.47
N LYS A 173 -1.25 18.81 -20.98
CA LYS A 173 -2.68 19.08 -20.74
C LYS A 173 -3.25 18.29 -19.54
N GLY A 174 -2.45 17.41 -18.95
CA GLY A 174 -2.86 16.53 -17.85
C GLY A 174 -2.59 15.05 -18.19
N PRO A 175 -3.31 14.13 -17.54
CA PRO A 175 -3.11 12.68 -17.71
C PRO A 175 -3.26 12.19 -19.15
N ALA A 176 -2.49 11.16 -19.50
CA ALA A 176 -2.66 10.37 -20.71
C ALA A 176 -2.86 8.89 -20.34
N ILE A 177 -3.45 8.11 -21.24
CA ILE A 177 -3.61 6.65 -21.17
C ILE A 177 -4.59 6.16 -20.08
N THR A 178 -4.42 6.59 -18.82
CA THR A 178 -5.33 6.32 -17.71
C THR A 178 -5.84 7.63 -17.10
N ASP A 179 -6.94 7.57 -16.33
CA ASP A 179 -7.56 8.76 -15.72
C ASP A 179 -6.59 9.56 -14.82
N TYR A 180 -5.61 8.88 -14.24
CA TYR A 180 -4.59 9.46 -13.36
C TYR A 180 -3.20 9.47 -14.00
N GLY A 181 -3.07 8.97 -15.23
CA GLY A 181 -1.82 8.78 -15.94
C GLY A 181 -0.90 7.71 -15.34
N CYS A 182 -1.21 7.15 -14.16
CA CYS A 182 -0.43 6.09 -13.54
C CYS A 182 -0.46 4.82 -14.41
N MET A 183 0.71 4.21 -14.60
CA MET A 183 0.89 2.97 -15.35
C MET A 183 1.88 2.06 -14.62
N ARG A 184 1.59 0.75 -14.57
CA ARG A 184 2.52 -0.25 -14.04
C ARG A 184 3.68 -0.43 -15.01
N TYR A 185 4.90 -0.71 -14.51
CA TYR A 185 6.09 -0.89 -15.37
C TYR A 185 5.83 -1.90 -16.50
N LYS A 186 5.26 -3.08 -16.18
CA LYS A 186 4.89 -4.08 -17.19
C LYS A 186 3.96 -3.56 -18.31
N ASP A 187 3.01 -2.69 -17.97
CA ASP A 187 2.08 -2.12 -18.96
C ASP A 187 2.79 -1.09 -19.85
N ILE A 188 3.72 -0.31 -19.28
CA ILE A 188 4.57 0.62 -20.02
C ILE A 188 5.43 -0.16 -21.03
N LYS A 189 6.11 -1.23 -20.60
CA LYS A 189 6.92 -2.07 -21.48
C LYS A 189 6.09 -2.70 -22.59
N ALA A 190 4.92 -3.24 -22.28
CA ALA A 190 4.01 -3.80 -23.28
C ALA A 190 3.52 -2.73 -24.28
N TYR A 191 3.23 -1.51 -23.81
CA TYR A 191 2.79 -0.43 -24.69
C TYR A 191 3.90 0.08 -25.62
N MET A 192 5.13 0.18 -25.10
CA MET A 192 6.30 0.49 -25.91
C MET A 192 6.56 -0.57 -26.98
N GLN A 193 6.47 -1.86 -26.61
CA GLN A 193 6.67 -2.95 -27.55
C GLN A 193 5.64 -2.91 -28.70
N ARG A 194 4.36 -2.64 -28.40
CA ARG A 194 3.30 -2.53 -29.41
C ARG A 194 3.46 -1.31 -30.32
N SER A 195 3.98 -0.20 -29.79
CA SER A 195 4.13 1.06 -30.53
C SER A 195 5.47 1.18 -31.27
N GLY A 196 6.46 0.37 -30.92
CA GLY A 196 7.84 0.50 -31.41
C GLY A 196 8.59 1.68 -30.78
N ALA A 197 8.09 2.27 -29.69
CA ALA A 197 8.74 3.38 -29.02
C ALA A 197 10.01 2.94 -28.28
N VAL A 198 10.99 3.83 -28.28
CA VAL A 198 12.30 3.63 -27.64
C VAL A 198 12.32 4.37 -26.30
N SER A 199 12.97 3.77 -25.31
CA SER A 199 13.23 4.42 -24.03
C SER A 199 14.35 5.43 -24.16
N GLU A 200 14.16 6.63 -23.61
CA GLU A 200 15.19 7.64 -23.45
C GLU A 200 15.61 7.69 -21.98
N TYR A 201 16.89 7.44 -21.70
CA TYR A 201 17.47 7.61 -20.38
C TYR A 201 17.99 9.03 -20.22
N ASN A 202 17.55 9.72 -19.17
CA ASN A 202 18.06 11.03 -18.81
C ASN A 202 19.02 10.93 -17.62
N ALA A 203 20.32 11.15 -17.88
CA ALA A 203 21.36 11.07 -16.87
C ALA A 203 21.33 12.20 -15.83
N ALA A 204 20.78 13.37 -16.18
CA ALA A 204 20.70 14.50 -15.24
C ALA A 204 19.66 14.25 -14.15
N TYR A 205 18.58 13.55 -14.47
CA TYR A 205 17.51 13.21 -13.53
C TYR A 205 17.59 11.77 -13.00
N VAL A 206 18.31 10.90 -13.71
CA VAL A 206 18.33 9.44 -13.51
C VAL A 206 16.90 8.88 -13.53
N VAL A 207 16.26 9.06 -14.69
CA VAL A 207 14.91 8.56 -14.99
C VAL A 207 14.85 8.16 -16.46
N ASN A 208 13.93 7.26 -16.80
CA ASN A 208 13.59 6.98 -18.19
C ASN A 208 12.30 7.68 -18.58
N TYR A 209 12.17 8.01 -19.86
CA TYR A 209 10.88 8.34 -20.44
C TYR A 209 10.75 7.80 -21.86
N CYS A 210 9.54 7.75 -22.38
CA CYS A 210 9.29 7.49 -23.81
C CYS A 210 8.12 8.34 -24.31
N VAL A 211 8.03 8.50 -25.63
CA VAL A 211 6.96 9.26 -26.28
C VAL A 211 6.24 8.38 -27.30
N ILE A 212 4.93 8.28 -27.17
CA ILE A 212 4.05 7.52 -28.06
C ILE A 212 2.89 8.44 -28.49
N GLY A 213 2.95 8.93 -29.73
CA GLY A 213 2.01 9.93 -30.23
C GLY A 213 2.13 11.23 -29.44
N SER A 214 1.07 11.64 -28.75
CA SER A 214 1.08 12.78 -27.81
C SER A 214 1.27 12.37 -26.35
N SER A 215 1.47 11.08 -26.06
CA SER A 215 1.67 10.60 -24.69
C SER A 215 3.16 10.61 -24.36
N TRP A 216 3.53 11.27 -23.27
CA TRP A 216 4.87 11.28 -22.72
C TRP A 216 4.85 10.51 -21.40
N ILE A 217 5.67 9.46 -21.26
CA ILE A 217 5.59 8.51 -20.15
C ILE A 217 6.92 8.48 -19.42
N ALA A 218 6.99 8.92 -18.16
CA ALA A 218 8.17 8.76 -17.31
C ALA A 218 8.05 7.52 -16.42
N TYR A 219 9.15 6.79 -16.25
CA TYR A 219 9.25 5.57 -15.45
C TYR A 219 10.71 5.27 -15.08
N ASP A 220 10.92 4.38 -14.12
CA ASP A 220 12.25 3.82 -13.85
C ASP A 220 12.43 2.52 -14.65
N ASP A 221 13.47 2.45 -15.49
CA ASP A 221 13.88 1.20 -16.15
C ASP A 221 15.10 0.57 -15.44
N VAL A 222 15.57 -0.57 -15.93
CA VAL A 222 16.66 -1.38 -15.36
C VAL A 222 17.90 -0.53 -14.99
N GLU A 223 18.33 0.39 -15.86
CA GLU A 223 19.48 1.25 -15.60
C GLU A 223 19.25 2.25 -14.46
N VAL A 224 18.04 2.80 -14.35
CA VAL A 224 17.67 3.72 -13.26
C VAL A 224 17.63 3.00 -11.93
N VAL A 225 16.99 1.81 -11.87
CA VAL A 225 16.94 0.98 -10.66
C VAL A 225 18.35 0.65 -10.18
N LYS A 226 19.23 0.21 -11.09
CA LYS A 226 20.64 -0.04 -10.77
C LYS A 226 21.31 1.19 -10.16
N ASN A 227 21.15 2.37 -10.77
CA ASN A 227 21.79 3.60 -10.29
C ASN A 227 21.26 4.05 -8.93
N LYS A 228 19.95 3.91 -8.67
CA LYS A 228 19.34 4.25 -7.38
C LYS A 228 19.75 3.29 -6.26
N VAL A 229 19.87 2.00 -6.55
CA VAL A 229 20.42 1.02 -5.58
C VAL A 229 21.88 1.31 -5.28
N ALA A 230 22.70 1.59 -6.30
CA ALA A 230 24.10 1.99 -6.12
C ALA A 230 24.23 3.29 -5.30
N TYR A 231 23.34 4.26 -5.52
CA TYR A 231 23.25 5.47 -4.69
C TYR A 231 22.95 5.13 -3.23
N ALA A 232 21.93 4.31 -2.94
CA ALA A 232 21.59 3.91 -1.58
C ALA A 232 22.78 3.26 -0.87
N LYS A 233 23.57 2.43 -1.57
CA LYS A 233 24.82 1.84 -1.07
C LYS A 233 25.87 2.88 -0.76
N LYS A 234 26.18 3.74 -1.73
CA LYS A 234 27.19 4.80 -1.59
C LYS A 234 26.88 5.75 -0.43
N ARG A 235 25.60 5.95 -0.14
CA ARG A 235 25.10 6.80 0.95
C ARG A 235 24.99 6.09 2.30
N ASN A 236 25.36 4.81 2.40
CA ASN A 236 25.20 3.97 3.59
C ASN A 236 23.76 3.96 4.12
N LEU A 237 22.78 3.99 3.20
CA LEU A 237 21.38 3.74 3.55
C LEU A 237 21.22 2.27 3.94
N LEU A 238 20.24 1.97 4.78
CA LEU A 238 19.98 0.60 5.22
C LEU A 238 19.67 -0.33 4.06
N GLY A 239 18.95 0.17 3.05
CA GLY A 239 18.57 -0.60 1.88
C GLY A 239 17.60 0.15 0.99
N TYR A 240 16.76 -0.60 0.29
CA TYR A 240 15.67 -0.09 -0.53
C TYR A 240 14.41 -0.95 -0.36
N PHE A 241 13.26 -0.38 -0.70
CA PHE A 241 11.98 -1.10 -0.83
C PHE A 241 11.36 -0.78 -2.20
N VAL A 242 10.43 -1.62 -2.64
CA VAL A 242 9.80 -1.49 -3.96
C VAL A 242 8.31 -1.22 -3.79
N SER A 243 7.78 -0.24 -4.52
CA SER A 243 6.35 0.05 -4.63
C SER A 243 5.92 -0.06 -6.10
N GLN A 244 5.26 -1.13 -6.52
CA GLN A 244 5.01 -2.38 -5.81
C GLN A 244 5.39 -3.57 -6.70
N VAL A 245 5.70 -4.69 -6.07
CA VAL A 245 6.40 -5.83 -6.68
C VAL A 245 5.63 -6.37 -7.90
N GLU A 246 4.31 -6.43 -7.84
CA GLU A 246 3.44 -6.92 -8.92
C GLU A 246 3.43 -6.04 -10.19
N ASN A 247 4.01 -4.84 -10.12
CA ASN A 247 4.09 -3.96 -11.28
C ASN A 247 5.30 -4.25 -12.16
N ASP A 248 6.28 -5.01 -11.65
CA ASP A 248 7.40 -5.54 -12.44
C ASP A 248 6.89 -6.42 -13.60
N ASP A 249 7.76 -6.67 -14.57
CA ASP A 249 7.42 -7.55 -15.69
C ASP A 249 7.41 -9.04 -15.28
N GLU A 250 6.95 -9.90 -16.20
CA GLU A 250 6.85 -11.35 -15.97
C GLU A 250 8.21 -12.01 -15.67
N ASN A 251 9.32 -11.34 -16.01
CA ASN A 251 10.68 -11.81 -15.78
C ASN A 251 11.32 -11.18 -14.53
N TRP A 252 10.58 -10.36 -13.78
CA TRP A 252 11.06 -9.67 -12.58
C TRP A 252 12.33 -8.86 -12.83
N VAL A 253 12.44 -8.20 -13.98
CA VAL A 253 13.70 -7.58 -14.42
C VAL A 253 14.16 -6.47 -13.48
N LEU A 254 13.24 -5.65 -12.96
CA LEU A 254 13.61 -4.57 -12.04
C LEU A 254 14.02 -5.14 -10.68
N SER A 255 13.26 -6.10 -10.15
CA SER A 255 13.55 -6.79 -8.89
C SER A 255 14.91 -7.50 -8.95
N SER A 256 15.17 -8.22 -10.04
CA SER A 256 16.42 -8.94 -10.27
C SER A 256 17.59 -7.97 -10.38
N GLN A 257 17.42 -6.86 -11.10
CA GLN A 257 18.48 -5.85 -11.22
C GLN A 257 18.79 -5.18 -9.88
N ALA A 258 17.77 -4.89 -9.07
CA ALA A 258 17.96 -4.31 -7.75
C ALA A 258 18.78 -5.25 -6.86
N ALA A 259 18.40 -6.53 -6.80
CA ALA A 259 19.12 -7.55 -6.02
C ALA A 259 20.57 -7.74 -6.51
N LEU A 260 20.78 -7.83 -7.83
CA LEU A 260 22.13 -7.99 -8.40
C LEU A 260 23.06 -6.82 -8.08
N GLU A 261 22.54 -5.59 -8.04
CA GLU A 261 23.36 -4.43 -7.68
C GLU A 261 23.60 -4.39 -6.17
N ASP A 262 22.66 -4.89 -5.36
CA ASP A 262 22.81 -5.01 -3.92
C ASP A 262 23.92 -5.99 -3.50
N GLU A 263 24.06 -7.10 -4.21
CA GLU A 263 25.08 -8.13 -3.94
C GLU A 263 26.52 -7.71 -4.34
N LYS A 264 26.69 -6.74 -5.23
CA LYS A 264 28.02 -6.31 -5.70
C LYS A 264 28.79 -5.50 -4.65
N ASN A 265 30.00 -5.91 -4.28
CA ASN A 265 30.87 -5.18 -3.33
C ASN A 265 30.17 -4.92 -1.98
N PRO A 266 30.01 -5.95 -1.12
CA PRO A 266 29.50 -5.74 0.23
C PRO A 266 30.38 -4.72 0.97
N VAL A 267 29.75 -3.66 1.50
CA VAL A 267 30.44 -2.66 2.32
C VAL A 267 30.85 -3.35 3.61
N ILE A 268 32.15 -3.60 3.79
CA ILE A 268 32.69 -4.14 5.05
C ILE A 268 32.44 -3.09 6.13
N ALA A 269 31.57 -3.37 7.09
CA ALA A 269 31.33 -2.49 8.23
C ALA A 269 32.65 -2.25 8.99
N PRO A 270 32.97 -1.02 9.40
CA PRO A 270 34.13 -0.77 10.24
C PRO A 270 33.93 -1.44 11.61
N GLU A 271 34.84 -2.33 11.99
CA GLU A 271 34.92 -2.93 13.32
C GLU A 271 35.07 -1.80 14.37
N GLY A 272 34.02 -1.51 15.15
CA GLY A 272 34.17 -0.53 16.23
C GLY A 272 32.93 -0.06 16.99
N GLU A 273 31.72 -0.10 16.41
CA GLU A 273 30.51 0.33 17.14
C GLU A 273 29.74 -0.87 17.67
N LYS A 274 29.76 -1.05 18.99
CA LYS A 274 28.88 -2.00 19.70
C LYS A 274 27.43 -1.52 19.56
N ASN A 275 26.71 -2.08 18.59
CA ASN A 275 25.26 -2.02 18.53
C ASN A 275 24.65 -2.61 19.81
N PRO A 276 23.53 -2.08 20.33
CA PRO A 276 22.76 -2.77 21.36
C PRO A 276 22.13 -4.01 20.74
N VAL A 277 22.59 -5.17 21.21
CA VAL A 277 21.99 -6.52 21.16
C VAL A 277 21.08 -6.81 19.96
N ILE A 278 21.70 -7.13 18.82
CA ILE A 278 21.13 -8.18 17.95
C ILE A 278 21.33 -9.48 18.74
N ALA A 279 20.24 -10.21 19.00
CA ALA A 279 20.34 -11.54 19.59
C ALA A 279 21.32 -12.37 18.75
N GLN A 280 22.37 -12.90 19.40
CA GLN A 280 23.31 -13.83 18.75
C GLN A 280 22.51 -14.97 18.13
N GLU A 281 22.54 -15.08 16.80
CA GLU A 281 22.03 -16.25 16.10
C GLU A 281 22.94 -17.43 16.45
N ASP A 282 22.34 -18.50 16.98
CA ASP A 282 23.00 -19.80 17.12
C ASP A 282 23.47 -20.26 15.73
N GLU A 283 24.79 -20.43 15.62
CA GLU A 283 25.57 -20.78 14.43
C GLU A 283 25.33 -22.23 13.98
N LYS A 284 24.09 -22.56 13.57
CA LYS A 284 23.71 -23.89 13.05
C LYS A 284 22.72 -23.84 11.87
N ASN A 285 23.03 -23.12 10.79
CA ASN A 285 22.73 -23.52 9.39
C ASN A 285 23.04 -22.37 8.41
N PRO A 286 24.13 -22.43 7.62
CA PRO A 286 24.46 -21.38 6.65
C PRO A 286 23.75 -21.63 5.31
N GLY A 287 22.42 -21.49 5.26
CA GLY A 287 21.70 -21.84 4.03
C GLY A 287 20.24 -21.40 3.87
N ARG A 288 19.71 -20.48 4.68
CA ARG A 288 18.32 -20.04 4.51
C ARG A 288 18.21 -18.53 4.64
N ASN A 289 18.18 -17.81 3.50
CA ASN A 289 17.77 -16.41 3.46
C ASN A 289 16.37 -16.31 4.11
N LYS A 290 16.30 -15.84 5.35
CA LYS A 290 15.03 -15.57 6.04
C LYS A 290 14.40 -14.37 5.34
N ARG A 291 13.29 -14.60 4.66
CA ARG A 291 12.47 -13.52 4.07
C ARG A 291 11.64 -12.92 5.21
N HIS A 292 11.77 -11.62 5.44
CA HIS A 292 11.00 -10.93 6.46
C HIS A 292 9.65 -10.52 5.86
N PHE A 293 8.57 -10.91 6.52
CA PHE A 293 7.21 -10.52 6.15
C PHE A 293 6.74 -9.39 7.06
N LEU A 294 6.36 -8.27 6.45
CA LEU A 294 5.94 -7.06 7.16
C LEU A 294 4.46 -6.78 6.90
N LEU A 295 3.71 -6.55 7.97
CA LEU A 295 2.30 -6.15 7.92
C LEU A 295 2.21 -4.64 7.74
N ILE A 296 1.74 -4.16 6.58
CA ILE A 296 1.52 -2.72 6.34
C ILE A 296 0.16 -2.31 6.91
N MET A 297 0.18 -1.45 7.93
CA MET A 297 -1.00 -0.89 8.58
C MET A 297 -1.30 0.49 7.99
N LEU A 298 -2.33 0.58 7.14
CA LEU A 298 -2.89 1.86 6.68
C LEU A 298 -3.89 2.38 7.74
N PRO A 299 -3.72 3.57 8.35
CA PRO A 299 -4.58 4.03 9.44
C PRO A 299 -6.01 4.41 9.03
N THR A 300 -6.43 4.21 7.78
CA THR A 300 -7.84 4.07 7.40
C THR A 300 -7.92 3.31 6.09
N ALA A 301 -8.22 2.02 6.15
CA ALA A 301 -8.40 1.14 4.99
C ALA A 301 -9.64 1.46 4.11
N ALA A 302 -10.18 2.68 4.12
CA ALA A 302 -11.52 2.94 3.55
C ALA A 302 -11.66 4.12 2.57
N THR A 303 -10.65 4.96 2.34
CA THR A 303 -10.92 6.28 1.72
C THR A 303 -10.35 6.50 0.32
N VAL A 304 -9.49 5.63 -0.21
CA VAL A 304 -8.97 5.77 -1.58
C VAL A 304 -9.99 5.33 -2.64
N THR A 305 -10.82 4.32 -2.34
CA THR A 305 -11.92 3.91 -3.23
C THR A 305 -13.10 4.91 -3.19
N LEU A 306 -13.33 5.58 -2.06
CA LEU A 306 -14.44 6.54 -1.90
C LEU A 306 -14.26 7.84 -2.69
N VAL A 307 -13.05 8.30 -3.00
CA VAL A 307 -12.85 9.48 -3.86
C VAL A 307 -13.13 9.14 -5.33
N LEU A 308 -12.82 7.91 -5.75
CA LEU A 308 -13.05 7.43 -7.12
C LEU A 308 -14.53 7.12 -7.38
N VAL A 309 -15.22 6.56 -6.38
CA VAL A 309 -16.66 6.28 -6.46
C VAL A 309 -17.49 7.56 -6.29
N TYR A 310 -17.13 8.49 -5.39
CA TYR A 310 -17.83 9.77 -5.24
C TYR A 310 -17.70 10.66 -6.48
N SER A 311 -16.53 10.71 -7.11
CA SER A 311 -16.32 11.48 -8.34
C SER A 311 -17.04 10.88 -9.56
N SER A 312 -17.19 9.55 -9.61
CA SER A 312 -17.97 8.85 -10.64
C SER A 312 -19.48 8.96 -10.42
N TRP A 313 -19.94 8.92 -9.17
CA TRP A 313 -21.36 9.12 -8.81
C TRP A 313 -21.80 10.57 -9.01
N TYR A 314 -20.97 11.56 -8.66
CA TYR A 314 -21.25 12.99 -8.87
C TYR A 314 -21.36 13.37 -10.36
N LYS A 315 -20.57 12.72 -11.24
CA LYS A 315 -20.67 12.90 -12.70
C LYS A 315 -21.86 12.18 -13.33
N GLY A 316 -22.37 11.11 -12.71
CA GLY A 316 -23.51 10.33 -13.21
C GLY A 316 -24.91 10.82 -12.79
N HIS A 317 -25.02 11.65 -11.75
CA HIS A 317 -26.33 11.99 -11.15
C HIS A 317 -26.76 13.46 -11.20
N MET A 318 -25.97 14.38 -11.76
CA MET A 318 -26.47 15.72 -12.13
C MET A 318 -26.63 15.86 -13.64
N GLY A 319 -27.55 15.07 -14.19
CA GLY A 319 -28.33 15.48 -15.35
C GLY A 319 -29.61 16.18 -14.85
N GLU A 320 -29.73 17.48 -15.17
CA GLU A 320 -30.94 18.30 -15.19
C GLU A 320 -32.07 18.03 -14.16
N GLY A 321 -32.23 18.87 -13.13
CA GLY A 321 -33.50 18.94 -12.40
C GLY A 321 -33.47 19.62 -11.02
N LYS A 322 -34.24 20.70 -10.86
CA LYS A 322 -34.44 21.47 -9.61
C LYS A 322 -35.37 20.73 -8.65
N GLU A 323 -34.88 19.96 -7.68
CA GLU A 323 -35.77 19.46 -6.59
C GLU A 323 -35.09 19.06 -5.26
N SER A 324 -33.94 19.64 -4.90
CA SER A 324 -33.25 19.28 -3.63
C SER A 324 -33.13 20.42 -2.60
N GLN A 325 -33.87 21.52 -2.73
CA GLN A 325 -33.83 22.63 -1.77
C GLN A 325 -34.89 22.56 -0.65
N SER A 326 -35.81 21.58 -0.65
CA SER A 326 -36.90 21.50 0.34
C SER A 326 -36.60 20.61 1.57
N LEU A 327 -35.61 19.72 1.50
CA LEU A 327 -35.26 18.81 2.61
C LEU A 327 -34.27 19.40 3.64
N PHE A 328 -33.70 20.58 3.36
CA PHE A 328 -32.71 21.23 4.24
C PHE A 328 -33.29 22.24 5.24
N LYS A 329 -34.61 22.51 5.24
CA LYS A 329 -35.22 23.61 6.02
C LYS A 329 -36.07 23.21 7.24
N THR A 330 -36.26 21.92 7.52
CA THR A 330 -37.18 21.49 8.61
C THR A 330 -36.48 20.89 9.82
N SER A 331 -35.22 21.24 10.09
CA SER A 331 -34.48 20.76 11.28
C SER A 331 -33.56 21.81 11.91
N MET A 332 -33.89 23.10 11.77
CA MET A 332 -33.29 24.17 12.58
C MET A 332 -34.36 24.74 13.51
N GLY A 333 -34.60 24.03 14.61
CA GLY A 333 -35.49 24.45 15.69
C GLY A 333 -35.11 23.75 16.98
N SER A 334 -34.53 24.52 17.91
CA SER A 334 -34.23 24.22 19.32
C SER A 334 -33.03 23.31 19.67
N VAL A 335 -31.92 23.99 19.97
CA VAL A 335 -30.96 23.79 21.08
C VAL A 335 -30.65 22.35 21.55
N GLY A 336 -29.39 21.94 21.34
CA GLY A 336 -28.56 21.40 22.42
C GLY A 336 -28.23 19.90 22.45
N ASN A 337 -27.50 19.37 21.46
CA ASN A 337 -26.41 18.39 21.65
C ASN A 337 -25.72 18.10 20.30
N ALA A 338 -24.51 18.61 20.07
CA ALA A 338 -23.78 18.39 18.83
C ALA A 338 -22.86 17.16 18.99
N ASN A 339 -23.41 15.94 18.91
CA ASN A 339 -22.62 14.69 18.94
C ASN A 339 -23.35 13.46 18.36
N ALA A 340 -24.10 13.60 17.25
CA ALA A 340 -24.87 12.46 16.71
C ALA A 340 -25.01 12.27 15.18
N PRO A 341 -24.35 13.00 14.25
CA PRO A 341 -24.37 12.59 12.82
C PRO A 341 -23.18 11.74 12.37
N ILE A 342 -22.07 11.75 13.11
CA ILE A 342 -20.80 11.18 12.62
C ILE A 342 -20.76 9.65 12.80
N LEU A 343 -21.30 9.12 13.90
CA LEU A 343 -21.26 7.68 14.22
C LEU A 343 -22.12 6.81 13.29
N LEU A 344 -23.16 7.38 12.67
CA LEU A 344 -24.06 6.64 11.76
C LEU A 344 -23.43 6.43 10.36
N LEU A 345 -22.61 7.39 9.89
CA LEU A 345 -21.92 7.28 8.60
C LEU A 345 -20.84 6.20 8.61
N TYR A 346 -20.11 6.04 9.71
CA TYR A 346 -19.06 5.02 9.84
C TYR A 346 -19.63 3.59 9.80
N LYS A 347 -20.78 3.33 10.47
CA LYS A 347 -21.44 2.01 10.40
C LYS A 347 -21.95 1.64 9.00
N LEU A 348 -22.33 2.62 8.17
CA LEU A 348 -22.86 2.40 6.83
C LEU A 348 -21.78 2.04 5.81
N ALA A 349 -20.58 2.60 5.94
CA ALA A 349 -19.45 2.34 5.03
C ALA A 349 -18.80 0.96 5.26
N ASP A 350 -18.72 0.52 6.51
CA ASP A 350 -18.27 -0.85 6.87
C ASP A 350 -19.32 -1.89 6.43
N LEU A 351 -20.62 -1.54 6.50
CA LEU A 351 -21.68 -2.37 5.94
C LEU A 351 -21.54 -2.52 4.42
N MET A 352 -21.06 -1.50 3.69
CA MET A 352 -21.09 -1.45 2.23
C MET A 352 -20.11 -2.43 1.56
N HIS A 353 -18.89 -2.60 2.08
CA HIS A 353 -17.95 -3.61 1.59
C HIS A 353 -18.38 -5.04 1.95
N CYS A 354 -18.96 -5.21 3.15
CA CYS A 354 -19.58 -6.47 3.55
C CYS A 354 -20.78 -6.82 2.66
N ILE A 355 -21.57 -5.82 2.27
CA ILE A 355 -22.69 -5.95 1.33
C ILE A 355 -22.19 -6.38 -0.04
N GLU A 356 -21.08 -5.85 -0.55
CA GLU A 356 -20.52 -6.25 -1.85
C GLU A 356 -19.99 -7.69 -1.87
N ILE A 357 -19.29 -8.12 -0.81
CA ILE A 357 -18.82 -9.51 -0.69
C ILE A 357 -20.00 -10.47 -0.47
N LEU A 358 -21.01 -10.07 0.31
CA LEU A 358 -22.26 -10.82 0.47
C LEU A 358 -23.05 -10.87 -0.84
N GLN A 359 -23.12 -9.77 -1.59
CA GLN A 359 -23.77 -9.68 -2.89
C GLN A 359 -23.05 -10.54 -3.93
N ALA A 360 -21.71 -10.52 -3.94
CA ALA A 360 -20.90 -11.41 -4.75
C ALA A 360 -21.17 -12.88 -4.38
N TYR A 361 -21.18 -13.22 -3.09
CA TYR A 361 -21.50 -14.56 -2.61
C TYR A 361 -22.92 -15.00 -3.00
N ASP A 362 -23.93 -14.15 -2.81
CA ASP A 362 -25.33 -14.45 -3.12
C ASP A 362 -25.56 -14.59 -4.63
N LEU A 363 -24.96 -13.72 -5.45
CA LEU A 363 -25.00 -13.81 -6.90
C LEU A 363 -24.26 -15.05 -7.40
N TRP A 364 -23.08 -15.37 -6.85
CA TRP A 364 -22.34 -16.58 -7.15
C TRP A 364 -23.14 -17.84 -6.81
N ARG A 365 -23.70 -17.92 -5.59
CA ARG A 365 -24.54 -19.04 -5.11
C ARG A 365 -25.80 -19.24 -5.95
N CYS A 366 -26.41 -18.16 -6.44
CA CYS A 366 -27.61 -18.22 -7.27
C CYS A 366 -27.32 -18.51 -8.75
N GLY A 367 -26.06 -18.77 -9.13
CA GLY A 367 -25.67 -18.97 -10.53
C GLY A 367 -25.70 -17.70 -11.39
N LYS A 368 -25.74 -16.53 -10.74
CA LYS A 368 -25.83 -15.19 -11.34
C LYS A 368 -24.54 -14.38 -11.20
N GLY A 369 -23.40 -15.03 -10.92
CA GLY A 369 -22.12 -14.35 -10.67
C GLY A 369 -21.66 -13.40 -11.78
N MET A 370 -22.12 -13.61 -13.02
CA MET A 370 -21.86 -12.70 -14.14
C MET A 370 -22.52 -11.33 -14.01
N GLU A 371 -23.60 -11.19 -13.23
CA GLU A 371 -24.24 -9.89 -12.94
C GLU A 371 -23.38 -9.01 -12.02
N PHE A 372 -22.41 -9.61 -11.32
CA PHE A 372 -21.44 -8.90 -10.48
C PHE A 372 -20.22 -8.40 -11.28
N MET A 373 -19.99 -8.96 -12.47
CA MET A 373 -18.78 -8.66 -13.26
C MET A 373 -18.93 -7.34 -14.01
N ASP A 374 -17.83 -6.59 -14.10
CA ASP A 374 -17.79 -5.35 -14.87
C ASP A 374 -18.10 -5.65 -16.36
N PRO A 375 -19.04 -4.94 -17.00
CA PRO A 375 -19.38 -5.13 -18.41
C PRO A 375 -18.21 -4.98 -19.38
N SER A 376 -17.11 -4.33 -18.98
CA SER A 376 -15.88 -4.20 -19.75
C SER A 376 -15.02 -5.48 -19.76
N LEU A 377 -15.28 -6.44 -18.87
CA LEU A 377 -14.65 -7.76 -18.83
C LEU A 377 -15.32 -8.73 -19.82
N ASP A 378 -15.71 -8.25 -21.02
CA ASP A 378 -16.43 -9.00 -22.05
C ASP A 378 -15.63 -10.22 -22.52
N ASP A 379 -15.82 -11.33 -21.81
CA ASP A 379 -15.35 -12.66 -22.17
C ASP A 379 -16.57 -13.56 -22.36
N THR A 380 -17.46 -13.16 -23.28
CA THR A 380 -18.68 -13.88 -23.71
C THR A 380 -18.41 -15.34 -24.10
N ASN A 381 -17.16 -15.69 -24.44
CA ASN A 381 -16.73 -17.05 -24.76
C ASN A 381 -16.21 -17.86 -23.55
N SER A 382 -16.07 -17.26 -22.37
CA SER A 382 -15.45 -17.91 -21.22
C SER A 382 -16.00 -17.44 -19.86
N SER A 383 -17.31 -17.20 -19.78
CA SER A 383 -18.04 -16.86 -18.54
C SER A 383 -17.73 -17.81 -17.37
N CYS A 384 -17.44 -19.07 -17.64
CA CYS A 384 -17.03 -20.07 -16.64
C CYS A 384 -15.70 -19.72 -15.94
N LYS A 385 -14.77 -19.02 -16.59
CA LYS A 385 -13.48 -18.61 -16.00
C LYS A 385 -13.64 -17.42 -15.06
N LEU A 386 -14.48 -16.45 -15.40
CA LEU A 386 -14.76 -15.32 -14.52
C LEU A 386 -15.50 -15.76 -13.26
N VAL A 387 -16.50 -16.63 -13.40
CA VAL A 387 -17.20 -17.25 -12.26
C VAL A 387 -16.25 -18.13 -11.43
N ARG A 388 -15.26 -18.79 -12.06
CA ARG A 388 -14.21 -19.54 -11.36
C ARG A 388 -13.28 -18.62 -10.57
N CYS A 389 -12.83 -17.50 -11.15
CA CYS A 389 -12.04 -16.50 -10.44
C CYS A 389 -12.82 -15.90 -9.26
N MET A 390 -14.13 -15.67 -9.45
CA MET A 390 -15.03 -15.25 -8.37
C MET A 390 -15.08 -16.28 -7.23
N GLN A 391 -15.20 -17.57 -7.56
CA GLN A 391 -15.19 -18.65 -6.56
C GLN A 391 -13.86 -18.71 -5.80
N ILE A 392 -12.74 -18.56 -6.50
CA ILE A 392 -11.40 -18.55 -5.89
C ILE A 392 -11.25 -17.34 -4.96
N ALA A 393 -11.72 -16.16 -5.38
CA ALA A 393 -11.71 -14.97 -4.55
C ALA A 393 -12.55 -15.16 -3.28
N LEU A 394 -13.74 -15.76 -3.39
CA LEU A 394 -14.60 -16.08 -2.25
C LEU A 394 -13.97 -17.12 -1.29
N LEU A 395 -13.13 -18.03 -1.80
CA LEU A 395 -12.35 -18.97 -0.99
C LEU A 395 -11.16 -18.28 -0.26
N CYS A 396 -10.53 -17.29 -0.88
CA CYS A 396 -9.43 -16.54 -0.26
C CYS A 396 -9.88 -15.71 0.96
N VAL A 397 -11.13 -15.25 0.95
CA VAL A 397 -11.70 -14.35 1.98
C VAL A 397 -12.55 -15.09 3.01
N GLN A 398 -12.41 -16.42 3.11
CA GLN A 398 -13.13 -17.21 4.12
C GLN A 398 -12.75 -16.78 5.54
N GLU A 399 -13.72 -16.78 6.45
CA GLU A 399 -13.50 -16.34 7.84
C GLU A 399 -12.42 -17.19 8.53
N ASN A 400 -12.55 -18.53 8.48
CA ASN A 400 -11.58 -19.44 9.05
C ASN A 400 -10.37 -19.61 8.13
N SER A 401 -9.16 -19.50 8.69
CA SER A 401 -7.91 -19.70 7.94
C SER A 401 -7.77 -21.11 7.36
N THR A 402 -8.40 -22.12 7.98
CA THR A 402 -8.41 -23.50 7.50
C THR A 402 -9.30 -23.72 6.27
N ASP A 403 -10.23 -22.81 6.02
CA ASP A 403 -11.12 -22.85 4.84
C ASP A 403 -10.52 -22.09 3.65
N ARG A 404 -9.42 -21.35 3.88
CA ARG A 404 -8.68 -20.63 2.83
C ARG A 404 -7.71 -21.57 2.13
N PRO A 405 -7.63 -21.52 0.79
CA PRO A 405 -6.66 -22.29 0.04
C PRO A 405 -5.24 -21.78 0.31
N SER A 406 -4.29 -22.69 0.43
CA SER A 406 -2.87 -22.36 0.44
C SER A 406 -2.44 -21.78 -0.91
N MET A 407 -1.32 -21.05 -0.95
CA MET A 407 -0.77 -20.51 -2.20
C MET A 407 -0.49 -21.60 -3.25
N LEU A 408 -0.18 -22.81 -2.82
CA LEU A 408 0.01 -23.96 -3.70
C LEU A 408 -1.31 -24.39 -4.34
N GLU A 409 -2.38 -24.48 -3.54
CA GLU A 409 -3.72 -24.80 -4.02
C GLU A 409 -4.27 -23.71 -4.93
N LEU A 410 -4.06 -22.43 -4.61
CA LEU A 410 -4.43 -21.30 -5.48
C LEU A 410 -3.74 -21.37 -6.84
N SER A 411 -2.43 -21.64 -6.87
CA SER A 411 -1.70 -21.81 -8.12
C SER A 411 -2.25 -22.98 -8.94
N VAL A 412 -2.71 -24.06 -8.30
CA VAL A 412 -3.34 -25.20 -8.98
C VAL A 412 -4.74 -24.84 -9.48
N MET A 413 -5.53 -24.14 -8.69
CA MET A 413 -6.91 -23.71 -9.02
C MET A 413 -6.94 -22.73 -10.20
N LEU A 414 -5.95 -21.84 -10.29
CA LEU A 414 -5.79 -20.85 -11.37
C LEU A 414 -5.23 -21.46 -12.66
N ARG A 415 -4.32 -22.45 -12.56
CA ARG A 415 -3.68 -23.09 -13.73
C ARG A 415 -4.49 -24.23 -14.33
N ASN A 416 -5.33 -24.90 -13.53
CA ASN A 416 -6.12 -26.04 -13.97
C ASN A 416 -7.62 -25.73 -13.91
N GLU A 417 -8.21 -25.49 -15.08
CA GLU A 417 -9.63 -25.17 -15.26
C GLU A 417 -10.58 -26.31 -14.82
N THR A 418 -10.06 -27.54 -14.69
CA THR A 418 -10.82 -28.74 -14.29
C THR A 418 -10.62 -29.14 -12.83
N ALA A 419 -9.79 -28.42 -12.07
CA ALA A 419 -9.57 -28.76 -10.67
C ALA A 419 -10.87 -28.56 -9.86
N SER A 420 -11.23 -29.59 -9.10
CA SER A 420 -12.29 -29.53 -8.08
C SER A 420 -11.92 -28.48 -7.04
N MET A 421 -12.87 -27.59 -6.72
CA MET A 421 -12.70 -26.54 -5.73
C MET A 421 -13.76 -26.70 -4.65
N ASN A 422 -13.38 -26.32 -3.42
CA ASN A 422 -14.33 -26.25 -2.33
C ASN A 422 -15.40 -25.19 -2.61
N ILE A 423 -16.59 -25.39 -2.05
CA ILE A 423 -17.66 -24.41 -2.09
C ILE A 423 -17.33 -23.35 -1.02
N PRO A 424 -17.18 -22.06 -1.38
CA PRO A 424 -17.06 -20.99 -0.41
C PRO A 424 -18.20 -21.05 0.60
N LYS A 425 -17.89 -20.92 1.89
CA LYS A 425 -18.91 -20.74 2.92
C LYS A 425 -19.32 -19.27 2.97
N ARG A 426 -20.50 -19.03 3.56
CA ARG A 426 -21.08 -17.70 3.68
C ARG A 426 -20.15 -16.78 4.48
N PRO A 427 -19.85 -15.56 3.98
CA PRO A 427 -19.11 -14.56 4.73
C PRO A 427 -19.81 -14.19 6.05
N ALA A 428 -19.04 -14.03 7.13
CA ALA A 428 -19.51 -13.83 8.51
C ALA A 428 -20.41 -12.60 8.75
N PHE A 429 -20.47 -11.68 7.79
CA PHE A 429 -21.13 -10.38 7.92
C PHE A 429 -22.65 -10.42 7.75
N SER A 430 -23.26 -11.60 7.59
CA SER A 430 -24.72 -11.73 7.60
C SER A 430 -25.25 -11.89 9.03
N THR A 431 -26.13 -10.98 9.45
CA THR A 431 -26.91 -11.10 10.69
C THR A 431 -27.94 -12.26 10.68
N ARG A 432 -27.99 -13.07 9.61
CA ARG A 432 -28.86 -14.24 9.53
C ARG A 432 -28.03 -15.51 9.63
N ARG A 433 -28.09 -16.16 10.78
CA ARG A 433 -27.66 -17.56 10.94
C ARG A 433 -28.34 -18.41 9.87
N ASP A 434 -27.60 -19.30 9.24
CA ASP A 434 -28.21 -20.34 8.43
C ASP A 434 -28.97 -21.28 9.39
N GLU A 435 -30.30 -21.33 9.25
CA GLU A 435 -31.18 -22.17 10.07
C GLU A 435 -31.13 -23.66 9.71
N ASN A 436 -30.17 -24.10 8.89
CA ASN A 436 -30.11 -25.49 8.44
C ASN A 436 -28.66 -25.98 8.47
N GLU A 437 -28.17 -26.35 9.64
CA GLU A 437 -27.24 -27.47 9.83
C GLU A 437 -27.14 -27.81 11.33
N ASP A 438 -27.87 -28.87 11.67
CA ASP A 438 -27.70 -29.81 12.78
C ASP A 438 -28.25 -29.50 14.19
N GLU A 439 -29.45 -30.07 14.43
CA GLU A 439 -29.82 -30.66 15.71
C GLU A 439 -28.74 -31.68 16.16
N VAL A 440 -28.14 -31.45 17.33
CA VAL A 440 -27.92 -32.40 18.46
C VAL A 440 -26.84 -31.81 19.41
N GLN A 441 -27.29 -31.32 20.57
CA GLN A 441 -26.70 -31.35 21.94
C GLN A 441 -25.15 -31.42 22.14
N GLU A 442 -24.46 -30.73 23.06
CA GLU A 442 -24.81 -29.95 24.28
C GLU A 442 -23.53 -29.27 24.87
N SER A 443 -23.63 -28.01 25.35
CA SER A 443 -22.73 -27.29 26.31
C SER A 443 -21.23 -27.08 25.96
N THR A 444 -20.57 -25.91 26.07
CA THR A 444 -20.58 -24.90 27.14
C THR A 444 -19.82 -23.62 26.70
N SER A 445 -20.22 -22.48 27.28
CA SER A 445 -19.51 -21.20 27.47
C SER A 445 -19.17 -20.29 26.27
N GLN A 446 -19.74 -19.09 26.35
CA GLN A 446 -19.56 -17.90 25.54
C GLN A 446 -18.11 -17.43 25.43
N GLN A 447 -17.68 -17.04 24.22
CA GLN A 447 -16.73 -15.95 24.02
C GLN A 447 -17.02 -15.26 22.68
N GLU A 448 -17.42 -13.99 22.78
CA GLU A 448 -17.66 -13.08 21.65
C GLU A 448 -16.33 -12.75 20.96
N ILE A 449 -16.24 -13.05 19.67
CA ILE A 449 -15.07 -12.78 18.81
C ILE A 449 -15.43 -11.62 17.87
N TRP A 450 -14.64 -10.57 17.92
CA TRP A 450 -14.77 -9.34 17.12
C TRP A 450 -13.89 -9.43 15.86
N SER A 451 -14.42 -8.98 14.72
CA SER A 451 -13.81 -9.08 13.38
C SER A 451 -12.72 -8.04 13.11
N VAL A 452 -11.70 -8.39 12.33
CA VAL A 452 -10.55 -7.56 11.92
C VAL A 452 -10.41 -7.60 10.38
N GLY A 453 -10.19 -6.44 9.74
CA GLY A 453 -10.16 -6.24 8.28
C GLY A 453 -8.81 -6.45 7.57
N ASP A 454 -8.84 -6.29 6.24
CA ASP A 454 -7.87 -6.70 5.21
C ASP A 454 -6.41 -6.20 5.34
N VAL A 455 -5.47 -7.03 4.87
CA VAL A 455 -4.00 -6.93 5.03
C VAL A 455 -3.28 -7.03 3.67
N SER A 456 -2.28 -6.17 3.41
CA SER A 456 -1.33 -6.31 2.29
C SER A 456 0.08 -6.72 2.77
N ILE A 457 0.78 -7.53 1.96
CA ILE A 457 2.09 -8.14 2.29
C ILE A 457 3.17 -7.50 1.42
N THR A 458 4.24 -6.98 2.03
CA THR A 458 5.45 -6.51 1.31
C THR A 458 6.66 -7.39 1.62
N GLN A 459 7.47 -7.67 0.59
CA GLN A 459 8.71 -8.44 0.70
C GLN A 459 9.90 -7.50 0.92
N MET A 460 10.70 -7.79 1.95
CA MET A 460 11.84 -6.97 2.38
C MET A 460 13.17 -7.64 2.05
N VAL A 461 14.17 -6.85 1.65
CA VAL A 461 15.58 -7.25 1.53
C VAL A 461 16.38 -6.41 2.53
N ALA A 462 16.70 -6.99 3.68
CA ALA A 462 17.56 -6.36 4.69
C ALA A 462 19.03 -6.68 4.39
N ARG A 463 19.91 -5.70 4.58
CA ARG A 463 21.36 -5.84 4.44
C ARG A 463 22.02 -6.28 5.73
#